data_AF-A0A942MRW8-F1
#
_entry.id   AF-A0A942MRW8-F1
#
_cell.length_a   1.000
_cell.length_b   1.000
_cell.length_c   1.000
_cell.angle_alpha   90.00
_cell.angle_beta   90.00
_cell.angle_gamma   90.00
#
_symmetry.space_group_name_H-M   'P 1'
#
loop_
_entity.id
_entity.type
_entity.pdbx_description
1 polymer ?
#
loop_
_entity_poly.entity_id
_entity_poly.type
_entity_poly.pdbx_seq_one_letter_code
_entity_poly.pdbx_strand_id
1 'polypeptide(L)' 'MTFSTLTHIILGSVLAITLLLTAYYLMRLVLAPQEKKLAFSSGLRKSAIWTVALFAIYFIWIMIKRAFF' A
#
# COMPACT_ATOMS: atom_id res chain seq x y z
N MET A 1 5.44 24.38 -8.96
CA MET A 1 5.02 22.97 -8.78
C MET A 1 3.56 22.99 -8.36
N THR A 2 2.65 22.33 -9.10
CA THR A 2 1.21 22.44 -8.78
C THR A 2 0.86 21.54 -7.60
N PHE A 3 -0.15 21.95 -6.81
CA PHE A 3 -0.68 21.15 -5.69
C PHE A 3 -0.96 19.70 -6.11
N SER A 4 -1.48 19.52 -7.33
CA SER A 4 -1.67 18.21 -7.98
C SER A 4 -0.43 17.31 -7.98
N THR A 5 0.72 17.86 -8.40
CA THR A 5 1.98 17.11 -8.49
C THR A 5 2.49 16.73 -7.10
N LEU A 6 2.33 17.62 -6.12
CA LEU A 6 2.74 17.36 -4.75
C LEU A 6 1.92 16.22 -4.12
N THR A 7 0.59 16.26 -4.27
CA THR A 7 -0.30 15.21 -3.74
C THR A 7 0.00 13.86 -4.38
N HIS A 8 0.26 13.84 -5.69
CA HIS A 8 0.62 12.62 -6.42
C HIS A 8 1.94 12.00 -5.91
N ILE A 9 2.97 12.82 -5.68
CA ILE A 9 4.25 12.35 -5.14
C ILE A 9 4.07 11.78 -3.73
N ILE A 10 3.32 12.46 -2.87
CA ILE A 10 3.07 12.01 -1.49
C ILE A 10 2.30 10.68 -1.50
N LEU A 11 1.18 10.60 -2.22
CA LEU A 11 0.39 9.37 -2.33
C LEU A 11 1.19 8.22 -2.96
N GLY A 12 1.93 8.49 -4.03
CA GLY A 12 2.80 7.50 -4.67
C GLY A 12 3.89 6.97 -3.73
N SER A 13 4.52 7.87 -2.96
CA SER A 13 5.55 7.49 -1.98
C SER A 13 5.00 6.64 -0.85
N VAL A 14 3.83 7.01 -0.30
CA VAL A 14 3.14 6.24 0.75
C VAL A 14 2.70 4.86 0.24
N LEU A 15 2.21 4.79 -1.00
CA LEU A 15 1.85 3.53 -1.64
C LEU A 15 3.08 2.62 -1.85
N ALA A 16 4.20 3.20 -2.29
CA ALA A 16 5.45 2.45 -2.45
C ALA A 16 5.96 1.88 -1.12
N ILE A 17 5.92 2.67 -0.04
CA ILE A 17 6.33 2.22 1.30
C ILE A 17 5.44 1.08 1.79
N THR A 18 4.12 1.19 1.61
CA THR A 18 3.17 0.14 2.03
C THR A 18 3.30 -1.14 1.21
N LEU A 19 3.64 -1.04 -0.08
CA LEU A 19 4.02 -2.20 -0.89
C LEU A 19 5.28 -2.89 -0.38
N LEU A 20 6.33 -2.14 -0.05
CA LEU A 20 7.57 -2.69 0.51
C LEU A 20 7.33 -3.38 1.85
N LEU A 21 6.52 -2.80 2.73
CA LEU A 21 6.10 -3.41 4.00
C LEU A 21 5.33 -4.71 3.76
N THR A 22 4.40 -4.72 2.80
CA THR A 22 3.63 -5.91 2.45
C THR A 22 4.55 -7.01 1.92
N ALA A 23 5.49 -6.69 1.03
CA ALA A 23 6.49 -7.63 0.53
C ALA A 23 7.40 -8.17 1.64
N TYR A 24 7.81 -7.30 2.57
CA TYR A 24 8.60 -7.70 3.74
C TYR A 24 7.87 -8.72 4.63
N TYR A 25 6.59 -8.46 4.96
CA TYR A 25 5.78 -9.40 5.73
C TYR A 25 5.54 -10.71 4.96
N LEU A 26 5.41 -10.64 3.63
CA LEU A 26 5.24 -11.81 2.78
C LEU A 26 6.49 -12.69 2.81
N MET A 27 7.68 -12.11 2.61
CA MET A 27 8.95 -12.84 2.71
C MET A 27 9.14 -13.46 4.09
N ARG A 28 8.86 -12.71 5.16
CA ARG A 28 8.92 -13.25 6.52
C ARG A 28 7.93 -14.39 6.74
N LEU A 29 6.73 -14.33 6.16
CA LEU A 29 5.75 -15.42 6.28
C LEU A 29 6.20 -16.69 5.55
N VAL A 30 6.82 -16.56 4.37
CA VAL A 30 7.35 -17.68 3.60
C VAL A 30 8.53 -18.35 4.31
N LEU A 31 9.44 -17.55 4.88
CA LEU A 31 10.69 -18.02 5.49
C LEU A 31 10.57 -18.35 7.00
N ALA A 32 9.47 -17.98 7.67
CA ALA A 32 9.33 -18.18 9.10
C ALA A 32 9.00 -19.63 9.51
N PRO A 33 9.47 -20.08 10.69
CA PRO A 33 8.99 -21.30 11.34
C PRO A 33 7.48 -21.23 11.59
N GLN A 34 6.79 -22.37 11.55
CA GLN A 34 5.31 -22.44 11.64
C GLN A 34 4.74 -21.69 12.85
N GLU A 35 5.42 -21.73 13.98
CA GLU A 35 5.05 -21.05 15.23
C GLU A 35 4.90 -19.53 15.08
N LYS A 36 5.65 -18.91 14.18
CA LYS A 36 5.62 -17.45 13.95
C LYS A 36 4.78 -17.04 12.73
N LYS A 37 4.33 -17.99 11.90
CA LYS A 37 3.55 -17.72 10.68
C LYS A 37 2.22 -17.02 10.98
N LEU A 38 1.56 -17.37 12.09
CA LEU A 38 0.31 -16.72 12.51
C LEU A 38 0.49 -15.21 12.75
N ALA A 39 1.54 -14.83 13.49
CA ALA A 39 1.87 -13.44 13.76
C ALA A 39 2.20 -12.66 12.47
N PHE A 40 3.00 -13.25 11.58
CA PHE A 40 3.32 -12.63 10.29
C PHE A 40 2.12 -12.54 9.35
N SER A 41 1.18 -13.50 9.39
CA SER A 41 -0.03 -13.45 8.56
C SER A 41 -0.96 -12.31 8.96
N SER A 42 -1.05 -12.04 10.27
CA SER A 42 -1.84 -10.92 10.80
C SER A 42 -1.23 -9.57 10.37
N GLY A 43 0.10 -9.44 10.46
CA GLY A 43 0.83 -8.27 9.96
C GLY A 43 0.67 -8.06 8.46
N LEU A 44 0.81 -9.14 7.67
CA LEU A 44 0.61 -9.13 6.22
C LEU A 44 -0.81 -8.69 5.84
N ARG A 45 -1.85 -9.24 6.49
CA ARG A 45 -3.25 -8.88 6.24
C ARG A 45 -3.50 -7.40 6.50
N LYS A 46 -3.03 -6.87 7.64
CA LYS A 46 -3.16 -5.44 7.97
C LYS A 46 -2.48 -4.56 6.93
N SER A 47 -1.23 -4.88 6.57
CA SER A 47 -0.47 -4.14 5.56
C SER A 47 -1.14 -4.20 4.17
N ALA A 48 -1.64 -5.37 3.78
CA ALA A 48 -2.35 -5.55 2.51
C ALA A 48 -3.65 -4.73 2.46
N ILE A 49 -4.45 -4.74 3.54
CA ILE A 49 -5.68 -3.93 3.63
C ILE A 49 -5.35 -2.44 3.47
N TRP A 50 -4.33 -1.94 4.17
CA TRP A 50 -3.89 -0.54 4.04
C TRP A 50 -3.42 -0.21 2.63
N THR A 51 -2.65 -1.09 2.01
CA THR A 51 -2.16 -0.92 0.63
C THR A 51 -3.32 -0.85 -0.36
N VAL A 52 -4.30 -1.75 -0.24
CA VAL A 52 -5.50 -1.76 -1.10
C VAL A 52 -6.35 -0.50 -0.88
N ALA A 53 -6.54 -0.07 0.37
CA ALA A 53 -7.29 1.14 0.68
C ALA A 53 -6.63 2.39 0.09
N LEU A 54 -5.32 2.55 0.28
CA LEU A 54 -4.54 3.65 -0.30
C LEU A 54 -4.58 3.64 -1.83
N PHE A 55 -4.46 2.45 -2.43
CA PHE A 55 -4.57 2.28 -3.88
C PHE A 55 -5.95 2.71 -4.39
N ALA A 56 -7.02 2.27 -3.73
CA ALA A 56 -8.38 2.63 -4.10
C ALA A 56 -8.62 4.14 -4.02
N ILE A 57 -8.19 4.79 -2.93
CA ILE A 57 -8.28 6.25 -2.77
C ILE A 57 -7.54 6.98 -3.89
N TYR A 58 -6.31 6.56 -4.15
CA TYR A 58 -5.48 7.14 -5.20
C TYR A 58 -6.08 6.96 -6.60
N PHE A 59 -6.60 5.76 -6.89
CA PHE A 59 -7.25 5.45 -8.16
C PHE A 59 -8.54 6.27 -8.36
N ILE A 60 -9.40 6.35 -7.34
CA ILE A 60 -10.61 7.18 -7.37
C ILE A 60 -10.25 8.65 -7.62
N TRP A 61 -9.22 9.17 -6.94
CA TRP A 61 -8.74 10.53 -7.15
C TRP A 61 -8.28 10.80 -8.59
N ILE A 62 -7.54 9.86 -9.18
CA ILE A 62 -7.13 9.95 -10.60
C ILE A 62 -8.33 9.92 -11.53
N MET A 63 -9.29 9.01 -11.30
CA MET A 63 -10.50 8.90 -12.12
C MET A 63 -11.34 10.18 -12.06
N ILE A 64 -11.51 10.76 -10.87
CA ILE A 64 -12.18 12.06 -10.72
C ILE A 64 -11.43 13.12 -11.51
N LYS A 65 -10.10 13.23 -11.34
CA LYS A 65 -9.32 14.22 -12.10
C LYS A 65 -9.48 14.07 -13.61
N ARG A 66 -9.46 12.83 -14.11
CA ARG A 66 -9.56 12.53 -15.55
C ARG A 66 -10.98 12.73 -16.11
N ALA A 67 -12.00 12.73 -15.27
CA ALA A 67 -13.39 12.98 -15.69
C ALA A 67 -13.71 14.49 -15.78
N PHE A 68 -13.01 15.32 -15.01
CA PHE A 68 -13.27 16.76 -14.90
C PHE A 68 -12.20 17.65 -15.60
N PHE A 69 -11.07 17.09 -16.02
CA PHE A 69 -9.98 17.73 -16.78
C PHE A 69 -9.50 16.81 -17.90
#